data_AF-A0A267TFG8-F1
#
_entry.id   AF-A0A267TFG8-F1
#
_cell.length_a   1.000
_cell.length_b   1.000
_cell.length_c   1.000
_cell.angle_alpha   90.00
_cell.angle_beta   90.00
_cell.angle_gamma   90.00
#
_symmetry.space_group_name_H-M   'P 1'
#
loop_
_entity.id
_entity.type
_entity.pdbx_description
1 polymer ?
#
loop_
_entity_poly.entity_id
_entity_poly.type
_entity_poly.pdbx_seq_one_letter_code
_entity_poly.pdbx_strand_id
1 'polypeptide(L)'
;MKSANQVINFEDSIRAIKSLMKPEMNEGSEENKGLLVKKNVVLEKYKIEFAYTEYNEEKYGFDNPGYLKVFKNNKVIFSDTFLGDHELFVFTLDNKVDNNLFFTLNWGKEACDYQQTSRFYCVTTDDKVHKLGDHWTASSGDGYSSRSFEHFYKQNPQDNSSQLLVIESLFFHEHDKKDLIDTIVYTLKENNFKSTRLSNHLKSDN
;
A
#
# COMPACT_ATOMS: atom_id res chain seq x y z
N MET A 1 -9.18 49.07 -9.04
CA MET A 1 -8.13 48.18 -8.50
C MET A 1 -7.73 47.21 -9.61
N LYS A 2 -6.47 47.21 -10.03
CA LYS A 2 -5.94 46.31 -11.08
C LYS A 2 -5.70 44.93 -10.47
N SER A 3 -6.18 43.87 -11.11
CA SER A 3 -5.93 42.49 -10.69
C SER A 3 -4.44 42.18 -10.82
N ALA A 4 -3.85 41.65 -9.76
CA ALA A 4 -2.49 41.14 -9.78
C ALA A 4 -2.42 39.95 -10.74
N ASN A 5 -1.60 40.08 -11.79
CA ASN A 5 -1.18 38.95 -12.61
C ASN A 5 -0.45 37.95 -11.71
N GLN A 6 -1.05 36.78 -11.49
CA GLN A 6 -0.32 35.61 -11.00
C GLN A 6 0.70 35.22 -12.06
N VAL A 7 1.95 35.62 -11.84
CA VAL A 7 3.09 34.97 -12.50
C VAL A 7 3.20 33.60 -11.85
N ILE A 8 2.59 32.59 -12.48
CA ILE A 8 2.84 31.20 -12.13
C ILE A 8 4.28 30.95 -12.54
N ASN A 9 5.18 30.88 -11.54
CA ASN A 9 6.59 30.65 -11.78
C ASN A 9 6.75 29.28 -12.44
N PHE A 10 7.33 29.25 -13.63
CA PHE A 10 7.42 28.06 -14.47
C PHE A 10 8.23 26.95 -13.78
N GLU A 11 9.19 27.33 -12.93
CA GLU A 11 9.97 26.41 -12.10
C GLU A 11 9.12 25.70 -11.03
N ASP A 12 8.18 26.40 -10.41
CA ASP A 12 7.25 25.82 -9.43
C ASP A 12 6.30 24.82 -10.10
N SER A 13 5.90 25.10 -11.35
CA SER A 13 5.07 24.19 -12.15
C SER A 13 5.84 22.94 -12.54
N ILE A 14 7.12 23.07 -12.93
CA ILE A 14 7.97 21.90 -13.25
C ILE A 14 8.25 21.07 -11.98
N ARG A 15 8.48 21.71 -10.83
CA ARG A 15 8.68 21.01 -9.56
C ARG A 15 7.42 20.24 -9.13
N ALA A 16 6.24 20.85 -9.28
CA ALA A 16 4.96 20.18 -9.04
C ALA A 16 4.71 19.02 -10.02
N ILE A 17 5.05 19.18 -11.31
CA ILE A 17 4.94 18.09 -12.29
C ILE A 17 5.92 16.95 -11.95
N LYS A 18 7.16 17.27 -11.56
CA LYS A 18 8.14 16.26 -11.13
C LYS A 18 7.73 15.56 -9.83
N SER A 19 7.07 16.25 -8.89
CA SER A 19 6.55 15.61 -7.68
C SER A 19 5.34 14.71 -7.96
N LEU A 20 4.63 14.92 -9.07
CA LEU A 20 3.54 14.05 -9.55
C LEU A 20 4.06 12.83 -10.33
N MET A 21 5.29 12.87 -10.84
CA MET A 21 5.93 11.72 -11.46
C MET A 21 6.45 10.79 -10.37
N LYS A 22 6.00 9.53 -10.36
CA LYS A 22 6.60 8.51 -9.50
C LYS A 22 8.10 8.49 -9.77
N PRO A 23 8.96 8.68 -8.75
CA PRO A 23 10.40 8.63 -8.99
C PRO A 23 10.76 7.27 -9.58
N GLU A 24 11.34 7.29 -10.78
CA GLU A 24 11.91 6.09 -11.39
C GLU A 24 13.15 5.74 -10.59
N MET A 25 13.03 4.76 -9.70
CA MET A 25 14.16 4.31 -8.90
C MET A 25 15.01 3.35 -9.73
N ASN A 26 16.16 3.83 -10.20
CA ASN A 26 17.12 3.00 -10.91
C ASN A 26 18.09 2.38 -9.90
N GLU A 27 17.87 1.12 -9.53
CA GLU A 27 18.67 0.39 -8.53
C GLU A 27 20.19 0.40 -8.81
N GLY A 28 20.56 0.56 -10.09
CA GLY A 28 21.94 0.53 -10.54
C GLY A 28 22.69 1.87 -10.43
N SER A 29 22.01 2.98 -10.13
CA SER A 29 22.69 4.27 -10.02
C SER A 29 23.58 4.30 -8.78
N GLU A 30 24.86 4.64 -8.95
CA GLU A 30 25.85 4.80 -7.88
C GLU A 30 25.32 5.67 -6.72
N GLU A 31 24.55 6.71 -7.05
CA GLU A 31 23.98 7.67 -6.09
C GLU A 31 23.00 7.08 -5.08
N ASN A 32 22.46 5.88 -5.32
CA ASN A 32 21.42 5.27 -4.48
C ASN A 32 21.92 4.01 -3.76
N LYS A 33 23.08 3.45 -4.11
CA LYS A 33 23.57 2.18 -3.52
C LYS A 33 23.84 2.26 -2.02
N GLY A 34 24.27 3.42 -1.51
CA GLY A 34 24.56 3.65 -0.08
C GLY A 34 23.35 4.06 0.76
N LEU A 35 22.25 4.47 0.12
CA LEU A 35 21.06 4.95 0.83
C LEU A 35 20.00 3.86 1.00
N LEU A 36 20.15 2.71 0.32
CA LEU A 36 19.15 1.65 0.34
C LEU A 36 19.41 0.64 1.46
N VAL A 37 18.47 0.53 2.39
CA VAL A 37 18.44 -0.56 3.37
C VAL A 37 17.68 -1.74 2.77
N LYS A 38 18.37 -2.85 2.50
CA LYS A 38 17.80 -4.05 1.91
C LYS A 38 17.42 -5.07 2.99
N LYS A 39 16.19 -5.59 2.90
CA LYS A 39 15.70 -6.67 3.76
C LYS A 39 15.18 -7.82 2.90
N ASN A 40 15.23 -9.02 3.49
CA ASN A 40 14.77 -10.24 2.86
C ASN A 40 13.91 -11.02 3.83
N VAL A 41 12.77 -11.51 3.35
CA VAL A 41 11.84 -12.37 4.09
C VAL A 41 11.52 -13.57 3.21
N VAL A 42 11.49 -14.77 3.80
CA VAL A 42 11.09 -15.99 3.09
C VAL A 42 9.67 -16.32 3.51
N LEU A 43 8.76 -16.33 2.54
CA LEU A 43 7.37 -16.74 2.70
C LEU A 43 7.15 -18.01 1.88
N GLU A 44 7.07 -19.15 2.57
CA GLU A 44 7.00 -20.47 1.95
C GLU A 44 8.14 -20.72 0.94
N LYS A 45 7.81 -20.92 -0.34
CA LYS A 45 8.77 -21.13 -1.45
C LYS A 45 9.22 -19.82 -2.12
N TYR A 46 8.73 -18.67 -1.66
CA TYR A 46 9.04 -17.37 -2.24
C TYR A 46 10.00 -16.60 -1.34
N LYS A 47 11.02 -15.99 -1.96
CA LYS A 47 11.85 -15.00 -1.29
C LYS A 47 11.33 -13.63 -1.67
N ILE A 48 11.00 -12.81 -0.68
CA ILE A 48 10.62 -11.42 -0.85
C ILE A 48 11.80 -10.56 -0.44
N GLU A 49 12.39 -9.87 -1.41
CA GLU A 49 13.36 -8.81 -1.15
C GLU A 49 12.64 -7.48 -1.22
N PHE A 50 12.94 -6.59 -0.29
CA PHE A 50 12.45 -5.23 -0.37
C PHE A 50 13.54 -4.29 0.15
N ALA A 51 13.58 -3.11 -0.42
CA ALA A 51 14.49 -2.08 0.04
C ALA A 51 13.80 -0.74 0.03
N TYR A 52 14.34 0.16 0.83
CA TYR A 52 13.88 1.53 0.93
C TYR A 52 15.08 2.42 1.10
N THR A 53 14.92 3.64 0.62
CA THR A 53 15.89 4.69 0.85
C THR A 53 15.74 5.17 2.28
N GLU A 54 16.85 5.29 3.01
CA GLU A 54 16.85 5.98 4.32
C GLU A 54 16.25 7.37 4.17
N TYR A 55 15.54 7.84 5.20
CA TYR A 55 14.87 9.14 5.19
C TYR A 55 15.84 10.26 4.78
N ASN A 56 15.53 10.92 3.66
CA ASN A 56 16.28 12.06 3.17
C ASN A 56 15.32 13.11 2.58
N GLU A 57 14.87 14.03 3.43
CA GLU A 57 13.94 15.10 3.07
C GLU A 57 14.51 16.05 2.00
N GLU A 58 15.80 16.37 2.06
CA GLU A 58 16.44 17.28 1.10
C GLU A 58 16.41 16.72 -0.32
N LYS A 59 16.57 15.40 -0.48
CA LYS A 59 16.62 14.72 -1.77
C LYS A 59 15.25 14.25 -2.27
N TYR A 60 14.41 13.73 -1.37
CA TYR A 60 13.15 13.05 -1.73
C TYR A 60 11.90 13.63 -1.04
N GLY A 61 12.03 14.64 -0.18
CA GLY A 61 10.94 15.10 0.67
C GLY A 61 10.44 13.98 1.60
N PHE A 62 9.13 13.94 1.80
CA PHE A 62 8.45 12.92 2.62
C PHE A 62 8.14 11.61 1.84
N ASP A 63 8.67 11.44 0.64
CA ASP A 63 8.31 10.35 -0.27
C ASP A 63 9.55 9.56 -0.70
N ASN A 64 10.25 8.99 0.29
CA ASN A 64 11.47 8.23 0.08
C ASN A 64 11.20 6.97 -0.76
N PRO A 65 11.95 6.72 -1.84
CA PRO A 65 11.60 5.64 -2.76
C PRO A 65 12.06 4.27 -2.23
N GLY A 66 11.25 3.26 -2.52
CA GLY A 66 11.53 1.87 -2.18
C GLY A 66 10.97 0.89 -3.22
N TYR A 67 11.39 -0.37 -3.09
CA TYR A 67 10.97 -1.46 -3.97
C TYR A 67 10.64 -2.73 -3.20
N LEU A 68 9.83 -3.57 -3.84
CA LEU A 68 9.60 -4.96 -3.46
C LEU A 68 9.82 -5.85 -4.68
N LYS A 69 10.50 -6.98 -4.49
CA LYS A 69 10.72 -8.02 -5.48
C LYS A 69 10.36 -9.37 -4.90
N VAL A 70 9.61 -10.15 -5.68
CA VAL A 70 9.29 -11.54 -5.34
C VAL A 70 10.13 -12.45 -6.23
N PHE A 71 10.81 -13.40 -5.60
CA PHE A 71 11.65 -14.38 -6.25
C PHE A 71 11.07 -15.79 -6.07
N LYS A 72 11.15 -16.57 -7.13
CA LYS A 72 10.96 -18.03 -7.11
C LYS A 72 12.15 -18.68 -7.80
N ASN A 73 12.78 -19.67 -7.17
CA ASN A 73 13.96 -20.36 -7.71
C ASN A 73 15.07 -19.37 -8.14
N ASN A 74 15.33 -18.34 -7.32
CA ASN A 74 16.28 -17.26 -7.57
C ASN A 74 16.00 -16.38 -8.81
N LYS A 75 14.83 -16.51 -9.45
CA LYS A 75 14.38 -15.62 -10.53
C LYS A 75 13.34 -14.65 -9.99
N VAL A 76 13.46 -13.38 -10.36
CA VAL A 76 12.43 -12.37 -10.09
C VAL A 76 11.19 -12.74 -10.91
N ILE A 77 10.06 -12.94 -10.24
CA ILE A 77 8.75 -13.19 -10.86
C ILE A 77 7.84 -11.96 -10.79
N PHE A 78 8.18 -10.99 -9.94
CA PHE A 78 7.42 -9.75 -9.77
C PHE A 78 8.28 -8.65 -9.14
N SER A 79 7.98 -7.40 -9.48
CA SER A 79 8.57 -6.20 -8.91
C SER A 79 7.52 -5.11 -8.75
N ASP A 80 7.59 -4.37 -7.64
CA ASP A 80 6.77 -3.19 -7.36
C ASP A 80 7.62 -2.10 -6.70
N THR A 81 7.14 -0.86 -6.75
CA THR A 81 7.78 0.32 -6.15
C THR A 81 6.82 1.03 -5.21
N PHE A 82 7.32 1.65 -4.15
CA PHE A 82 6.54 2.43 -3.18
C PHE A 82 7.32 3.68 -2.73
N LEU A 83 6.62 4.57 -2.02
CA LEU A 83 7.17 5.81 -1.46
C LEU A 83 6.84 5.84 0.04
N GLY A 84 7.86 5.90 0.88
CA GLY A 84 7.79 5.86 2.35
C GLY A 84 9.16 5.64 3.00
N ASP A 85 9.27 5.89 4.30
CA ASP A 85 10.56 6.06 4.99
C ASP A 85 10.73 5.21 6.26
N HIS A 86 9.65 4.69 6.86
CA HIS A 86 9.72 3.98 8.14
C HIS A 86 8.89 2.69 8.19
N GLU A 87 9.03 1.93 9.28
CA GLU A 87 8.21 0.74 9.59
C GLU A 87 8.08 -0.27 8.44
N LEU A 88 9.16 -0.46 7.68
CA LEU A 88 9.14 -1.35 6.53
C LEU A 88 9.27 -2.82 6.94
N PHE A 89 8.16 -3.55 6.84
CA PHE A 89 8.11 -4.99 7.07
C PHE A 89 7.06 -5.69 6.20
N VAL A 90 7.32 -6.97 5.96
CA VAL A 90 6.44 -7.88 5.23
C VAL A 90 5.96 -8.96 6.17
N PHE A 91 4.65 -9.24 6.18
CA PHE A 91 4.08 -10.36 6.93
C PHE A 91 3.09 -11.15 6.08
N THR A 92 3.02 -12.46 6.34
CA THR A 92 1.96 -13.33 5.83
C THR A 92 0.66 -13.01 6.50
N LEU A 93 -0.42 -13.03 5.74
CA LEU A 93 -1.75 -13.01 6.32
C LEU A 93 -2.09 -14.44 6.72
N ASP A 94 -2.28 -14.69 8.03
CA ASP A 94 -2.24 -16.02 8.69
C ASP A 94 -3.33 -17.03 8.25
N ASN A 95 -4.08 -16.76 7.19
CA ASN A 95 -5.08 -17.67 6.64
C ASN A 95 -4.67 -18.14 5.25
N LYS A 96 -4.10 -19.34 5.15
CA LYS A 96 -3.87 -20.01 3.86
C LYS A 96 -5.21 -20.49 3.30
N VAL A 97 -5.77 -19.74 2.36
CA VAL A 97 -6.97 -20.14 1.62
C VAL A 97 -6.55 -20.56 0.21
N ASP A 98 -6.93 -21.77 -0.20
CA ASP A 98 -6.71 -22.33 -1.55
C ASP A 98 -5.23 -22.40 -2.02
N ASN A 99 -4.27 -22.57 -1.11
CA ASN A 99 -2.83 -22.58 -1.39
C ASN A 99 -2.29 -21.27 -2.03
N ASN A 100 -3.09 -20.20 -2.04
CA ASN A 100 -2.62 -18.89 -2.43
C ASN A 100 -1.91 -18.23 -1.24
N LEU A 101 -0.80 -17.54 -1.52
CA LEU A 101 -0.03 -16.82 -0.51
C LEU A 101 -0.46 -15.36 -0.51
N PHE A 102 -1.11 -14.89 0.55
CA PHE A 102 -1.35 -13.48 0.74
C PHE A 102 -0.34 -12.88 1.71
N PHE A 103 0.17 -11.71 1.37
CA PHE A 103 1.12 -10.99 2.22
C PHE A 103 0.93 -9.48 2.06
N THR A 104 1.43 -8.74 3.03
CA THR A 104 1.42 -7.27 3.02
C THR A 104 2.83 -6.73 3.01
N LEU A 105 3.00 -5.57 2.37
CA LEU A 105 4.13 -4.67 2.61
C LEU A 105 3.61 -3.48 3.38
N ASN A 106 4.21 -3.18 4.52
CA ASN A 106 3.83 -2.05 5.37
C ASN A 106 4.95 -1.04 5.34
N TRP A 107 4.62 0.24 5.28
CA TRP A 107 5.58 1.33 5.43
C TRP A 107 4.89 2.53 6.08
N GLY A 108 5.63 3.27 6.88
CA GLY A 108 5.24 4.56 7.40
C GLY A 108 5.58 5.68 6.41
N LYS A 109 4.84 6.79 6.52
CA LYS A 109 5.23 8.10 6.02
C LYS A 109 5.32 9.04 7.22
N GLU A 110 6.49 9.62 7.47
CA GLU A 110 6.61 10.63 8.51
C GLU A 110 5.96 11.95 8.05
N ALA A 111 4.89 12.35 8.75
CA ALA A 111 4.47 13.74 8.89
C ALA A 111 3.40 13.81 9.99
N CYS A 112 3.80 14.15 11.23
CA CYS A 112 3.02 14.56 12.41
C CYS A 112 1.81 13.71 12.90
N ASP A 113 1.24 12.83 12.06
CA ASP A 113 -0.03 12.11 12.24
C ASP A 113 0.14 10.57 12.10
N TYR A 114 1.39 10.08 12.15
CA TYR A 114 1.80 8.68 11.97
C TYR A 114 0.94 7.92 10.95
N GLN A 115 1.22 8.13 9.66
CA GLN A 115 0.52 7.41 8.60
C GLN A 115 1.22 6.08 8.33
N GLN A 116 0.55 4.96 8.56
CA GLN A 116 1.03 3.64 8.13
C GLN A 116 0.25 3.21 6.90
N THR A 117 0.95 2.90 5.81
CA THR A 117 0.37 2.32 4.61
C THR A 117 0.69 0.84 4.53
N SER A 118 -0.32 0.05 4.17
CA SER A 118 -0.21 -1.38 3.91
C SER A 118 -0.69 -1.66 2.50
N ARG A 119 0.19 -2.22 1.67
CA ARG A 119 -0.15 -2.75 0.36
C ARG A 119 -0.28 -4.26 0.40
N PHE A 120 -1.41 -4.74 -0.07
CA PHE A 120 -1.72 -6.16 -0.09
C PHE A 120 -1.32 -6.78 -1.43
N TYR A 121 -0.79 -7.99 -1.36
CA TYR A 121 -0.41 -8.80 -2.50
C TYR A 121 -0.95 -10.22 -2.34
N CYS A 122 -1.11 -10.90 -3.47
CA CYS A 122 -1.37 -12.32 -3.51
C CYS A 122 -0.45 -12.99 -4.51
N VAL A 123 0.10 -14.15 -4.15
CA VAL A 123 0.73 -15.08 -5.07
C VAL A 123 -0.21 -16.25 -5.28
N THR A 124 -0.66 -16.43 -6.52
CA THR A 124 -1.55 -17.51 -6.90
C THR A 124 -0.80 -18.85 -7.00
N THR A 125 -1.55 -19.95 -7.10
CA THR A 125 -0.98 -21.30 -7.21
C THR A 125 -0.11 -21.51 -8.46
N ASP A 126 -0.33 -20.74 -9.53
CA ASP A 126 0.50 -20.70 -10.75
C ASP A 126 1.68 -19.71 -10.66
N ASP A 127 2.01 -19.24 -9.45
CA ASP A 127 3.09 -18.32 -9.13
C ASP A 127 2.96 -16.91 -9.73
N LYS A 128 1.75 -16.52 -10.16
CA LYS A 128 1.48 -15.15 -10.58
C LYS A 128 1.29 -14.26 -9.35
N VAL A 129 1.97 -13.12 -9.34
CA VAL A 129 1.85 -12.14 -8.24
C VAL A 129 0.90 -11.03 -8.65
N HIS A 130 -0.08 -10.77 -7.80
CA HIS A 130 -1.06 -9.70 -7.95
C HIS A 130 -0.90 -8.66 -6.85
N LYS A 131 -0.83 -7.40 -7.26
CA LYS A 131 -0.99 -6.24 -6.37
C LYS A 131 -2.49 -5.95 -6.23
N LEU A 132 -2.98 -5.93 -4.98
CA LEU A 132 -4.41 -5.78 -4.71
C LEU A 132 -4.77 -4.31 -4.51
N GLY A 133 -4.10 -3.63 -3.58
CA GLY A 133 -4.32 -2.21 -3.30
C GLY A 133 -3.58 -1.73 -2.05
N ASP A 134 -3.59 -0.42 -1.88
CA ASP A 134 -2.94 0.30 -0.77
C ASP A 134 -4.04 0.79 0.18
N HIS A 135 -3.81 0.57 1.47
CA HIS A 135 -4.69 1.00 2.55
C HIS A 135 -3.84 1.72 3.59
N TRP A 136 -4.38 2.74 4.21
CA TRP A 136 -3.61 3.52 5.18
C TRP A 136 -4.39 3.72 6.47
N THR A 137 -3.64 3.74 7.57
CA THR A 137 -4.08 4.22 8.86
C THR A 137 -3.43 5.58 9.12
N ALA A 138 -4.12 6.44 9.85
CA ALA A 138 -3.56 7.69 10.35
C ALA A 138 -4.27 8.05 11.64
N SER A 139 -3.56 8.74 12.53
CA SER A 139 -4.14 9.42 13.67
C SER A 139 -3.90 10.92 13.49
N SER A 140 -4.93 11.71 13.18
CA SER A 140 -4.74 13.16 13.19
C SER A 140 -4.41 13.63 14.60
N GLY A 141 -3.31 14.35 14.78
CA GLY A 141 -3.12 15.20 15.96
C GLY A 141 -4.32 16.13 16.13
N ASP A 142 -4.67 16.40 17.39
CA ASP A 142 -5.78 17.27 17.80
C ASP A 142 -7.21 16.71 17.66
N GLY A 143 -7.38 15.39 17.49
CA GLY A 143 -8.67 14.72 17.75
C GLY A 143 -9.77 14.93 16.70
N TYR A 144 -9.38 15.17 15.45
CA TYR A 144 -10.32 15.45 14.35
C TYR A 144 -10.74 14.23 13.53
N SER A 145 -9.87 13.23 13.33
CA SER A 145 -10.24 11.94 12.76
C SER A 145 -9.08 10.97 12.72
N SER A 146 -9.35 9.71 13.03
CA SER A 146 -8.44 8.60 12.83
C SER A 146 -8.99 7.68 11.75
N ARG A 147 -8.10 7.20 10.89
CA ARG A 147 -8.40 6.15 9.92
C ARG A 147 -7.73 4.86 10.38
N SER A 148 -8.49 3.78 10.36
CA SER A 148 -7.96 2.42 10.55
C SER A 148 -8.45 1.53 9.43
N PHE A 149 -7.81 0.38 9.25
CA PHE A 149 -8.40 -0.70 8.48
C PHE A 149 -8.19 -2.03 9.19
N GLU A 150 -9.13 -2.94 8.98
CA GLU A 150 -9.05 -4.33 9.39
C GLU A 150 -9.13 -5.21 8.14
N HIS A 151 -8.61 -6.43 8.22
CA HIS A 151 -8.71 -7.35 7.11
C HIS A 151 -9.15 -8.75 7.55
N PHE A 152 -9.98 -9.39 6.74
CA PHE A 152 -10.58 -10.69 7.02
C PHE A 152 -10.53 -11.56 5.77
N TYR A 153 -10.42 -12.87 5.99
CA TYR A 153 -10.52 -13.85 4.93
C TYR A 153 -11.87 -14.52 4.94
N LYS A 154 -12.43 -14.70 3.75
CA LYS A 154 -13.65 -15.47 3.55
C LYS A 154 -13.47 -16.38 2.34
N GLN A 155 -13.70 -17.67 2.54
CA GLN A 155 -13.86 -18.59 1.43
C GLN A 155 -15.36 -18.67 1.10
N ASN A 156 -15.69 -18.71 -0.19
CA ASN A 156 -17.03 -19.04 -0.64
C ASN A 156 -17.06 -20.51 -1.12
N PRO A 157 -17.62 -21.44 -0.33
CA PRO A 157 -17.62 -22.86 -0.68
C PRO A 157 -18.43 -23.19 -1.94
N GLN A 158 -19.32 -22.29 -2.39
CA GLN A 158 -20.23 -22.54 -3.51
C GLN A 158 -19.55 -22.35 -4.87
N ASP A 159 -18.56 -21.46 -4.95
CA ASP A 159 -17.86 -21.15 -6.21
C ASP A 159 -16.33 -21.27 -6.12
N ASN A 160 -15.82 -21.82 -5.01
CA ASN A 160 -14.39 -21.94 -4.70
C ASN A 160 -13.63 -20.61 -4.86
N SER A 161 -14.27 -19.48 -4.59
CA SER A 161 -13.58 -18.19 -4.55
C SER A 161 -13.01 -17.91 -3.16
N SER A 162 -11.84 -17.29 -3.17
CA SER A 162 -11.16 -16.76 -1.99
C SER A 162 -11.37 -15.25 -1.96
N GLN A 163 -11.79 -14.70 -0.82
CA GLN A 163 -12.00 -13.27 -0.65
C GLN A 163 -11.10 -12.74 0.48
N LEU A 164 -10.35 -11.68 0.16
CA LEU A 164 -9.76 -10.79 1.15
C LEU A 164 -10.69 -9.58 1.27
N LEU A 165 -11.28 -9.41 2.45
CA LEU A 165 -12.06 -8.24 2.79
C LEU A 165 -11.15 -7.28 3.54
N VAL A 166 -11.07 -6.04 3.11
CA VAL A 166 -10.43 -4.96 3.84
C VAL A 166 -11.51 -3.96 4.22
N ILE A 167 -11.72 -3.76 5.52
CA ILE A 167 -12.70 -2.84 6.05
C ILE A 167 -11.96 -1.59 6.48
N GLU A 168 -12.16 -0.50 5.76
CA GLU A 168 -11.63 0.80 6.14
C GLU A 168 -12.66 1.49 7.04
N SER A 169 -12.17 2.09 8.14
CA SER A 169 -12.99 2.76 9.13
C SER A 169 -12.42 4.13 9.42
N LEU A 170 -13.30 5.13 9.42
CA LEU A 170 -13.02 6.47 9.90
C LEU A 170 -13.75 6.64 11.25
N PHE A 171 -13.07 7.23 12.23
CA PHE A 171 -13.67 7.58 13.52
C PHE A 171 -13.14 8.94 13.96
N PHE A 172 -13.99 9.77 14.57
CA PHE A 172 -13.62 11.14 14.96
C PHE A 172 -13.03 11.17 16.37
N HIS A 173 -13.58 10.37 17.28
CA HIS A 173 -13.11 10.21 18.65
C HIS A 173 -12.96 8.73 19.04
N GLU A 174 -12.13 8.45 20.06
CA GLU A 174 -11.87 7.06 20.53
C GLU A 174 -13.13 6.29 20.98
N HIS A 175 -14.19 7.00 21.34
CA HIS A 175 -15.48 6.44 21.77
C HIS A 175 -16.49 6.31 20.62
N ASP A 176 -16.19 6.82 19.43
CA ASP A 176 -17.04 6.67 18.27
C ASP A 176 -16.97 5.25 17.74
N LYS A 177 -18.12 4.70 17.37
CA LYS A 177 -18.15 3.40 16.68
C LYS A 177 -17.50 3.57 15.31
N LYS A 178 -16.62 2.63 14.96
CA LYS A 178 -16.04 2.51 13.63
C LYS A 178 -17.15 2.55 12.59
N ASP A 179 -17.14 3.57 11.74
CA ASP A 179 -18.05 3.62 10.63
C ASP A 179 -17.53 2.67 9.55
N LEU A 180 -18.23 1.56 9.30
CA LEU A 180 -17.80 0.48 8.38
C LEU A 180 -18.03 0.84 6.90
N ILE A 181 -18.10 2.14 6.58
CA ILE A 181 -18.61 2.69 5.31
C ILE A 181 -17.82 2.19 4.10
N ASP A 182 -16.55 1.84 4.26
CA ASP A 182 -15.67 1.50 3.15
C ASP A 182 -15.09 0.10 3.25
N THR A 183 -15.94 -0.90 3.02
CA THR A 183 -15.46 -2.27 2.80
C THR A 183 -15.01 -2.44 1.35
N ILE A 184 -13.76 -2.83 1.14
CA ILE A 184 -13.20 -3.25 -0.13
C ILE A 184 -13.08 -4.78 -0.13
N VAL A 185 -13.73 -5.41 -1.09
CA VAL A 185 -13.69 -6.87 -1.27
C VAL A 185 -12.80 -7.20 -2.46
N TYR A 186 -11.66 -7.82 -2.19
CA TYR A 186 -10.81 -8.43 -3.21
C TYR A 186 -11.22 -9.90 -3.38
N THR A 187 -11.85 -10.22 -4.50
CA THR A 187 -12.23 -11.60 -4.84
C THR A 187 -11.21 -12.19 -5.80
N LEU A 188 -10.63 -13.32 -5.39
CA LEU A 188 -9.83 -14.20 -6.24
C LEU A 188 -10.71 -15.33 -6.74
N LYS A 189 -10.78 -15.47 -8.06
CA LYS A 189 -11.32 -16.65 -8.72
C LYS A 189 -10.33 -17.11 -9.77
N GLU A 190 -9.87 -18.35 -9.64
CA GLU A 190 -8.77 -18.90 -10.44
C GLU A 190 -7.52 -18.01 -10.30
N ASN A 191 -7.13 -17.28 -11.36
CA ASN A 191 -5.98 -16.37 -11.36
C ASN A 191 -6.38 -14.91 -11.69
N ASN A 192 -7.66 -14.58 -11.47
CA ASN A 192 -8.21 -13.26 -11.72
C ASN A 192 -8.69 -12.63 -10.42
N PHE A 193 -8.25 -11.39 -10.20
CA PHE A 193 -8.69 -10.57 -9.09
C PHE A 193 -9.72 -9.54 -9.54
N LYS A 194 -10.76 -9.39 -8.74
CA LYS A 194 -11.71 -8.29 -8.85
C LYS A 194 -11.78 -7.57 -7.51
N SER A 195 -11.60 -6.25 -7.52
CA SER A 195 -11.91 -5.40 -6.37
C SER A 195 -13.33 -4.85 -6.50
N THR A 196 -14.09 -4.86 -5.40
CA THR A 196 -15.41 -4.24 -5.30
C THR A 196 -15.47 -3.43 -4.03
N ARG A 197 -15.75 -2.13 -4.12
CA ARG A 197 -15.97 -1.27 -2.95
C ARG A 197 -17.46 -1.24 -2.63
N LEU A 198 -17.81 -1.52 -1.38
CA LEU A 198 -19.21 -1.62 -0.91
C LEU A 198 -19.76 -0.30 -0.37
N SER A 199 -19.08 0.82 -0.64
CA SER A 199 -19.37 2.18 -0.15
C SER A 199 -20.75 2.76 -0.50
N ASN A 200 -21.57 2.02 -1.23
CA ASN A 200 -22.88 2.44 -1.75
C ASN A 200 -24.05 1.53 -1.34
N HIS A 201 -23.85 0.53 -0.46
CA HIS A 201 -24.91 -0.41 -0.11
C HIS A 201 -25.70 -0.08 1.17
N LEU A 202 -25.34 0.98 1.88
CA LEU A 202 -26.27 1.66 2.80
C LEU A 202 -26.99 2.78 2.05
N LYS A 203 -27.70 2.45 0.96
CA LYS A 203 -28.90 3.23 0.68
C LYS A 203 -29.85 2.92 1.83
N SER A 204 -30.21 3.96 2.57
CA SER A 204 -31.23 3.93 3.61
C SER A 204 -32.45 3.14 3.12
N ASP A 205 -32.56 1.89 3.52
CA ASP A 205 -33.83 1.18 3.47
C ASP A 205 -34.67 1.72 4.63
N ASN A 206 -35.50 2.71 4.28
CA ASN A 206 -36.62 3.32 5.01
C ASN A 206 -36.34 4.05 6.34
#